data_AF-A0A5B7KFB4-F1
#
_entry.id   AF-A0A5B7KFB4-F1
#
_cell.length_a   1.000
_cell.length_b   1.000
_cell.length_c   1.000
_cell.angle_alpha   90.00
_cell.angle_beta   90.00
_cell.angle_gamma   90.00
#
_symmetry.space_group_name_H-M   'P 1'
#
loop_
_entity.id
_entity.type
_entity.pdbx_description
1 polymer ?
#
loop_
_entity_poly.entity_id
_entity_poly.type
_entity_poly.pdbx_seq_one_letter_code
_entity_poly.pdbx_strand_id
1 'polypeptide(L)'
;MFPDSAIAQGMSMKKTKCTDLTRKLSKCVTAELVNKLKQHKFSVIVDESTDVGTTKCLTVLVKYYDPDTKMGLMGLQISWGNVIPLAAD
;
A
#
# COMPACT_ATOMS: atom_id res chain seq x y z
N MET A 1 -4.29 14.75 -1.06
CA MET A 1 -4.68 15.27 -2.39
C MET A 1 -3.74 16.43 -2.71
N PHE A 2 -2.96 16.36 -3.79
CA PHE A 2 -1.87 17.31 -4.10
C PHE A 2 -2.42 18.68 -4.52
N PRO A 3 -2.36 19.72 -3.68
CA PRO A 3 -2.97 21.01 -4.00
C PRO A 3 -2.14 21.83 -5.01
N ASP A 4 -0.81 21.67 -5.01
CA ASP A 4 0.12 22.57 -5.72
C ASP A 4 0.65 22.04 -7.07
N SER A 5 0.23 20.84 -7.50
CA SER A 5 0.76 20.26 -8.74
C SER A 5 -0.11 20.64 -9.94
N ALA A 6 0.35 21.61 -10.73
CA ALA A 6 -0.24 21.96 -12.03
C ALA A 6 -0.30 20.74 -12.98
N ILE A 7 0.64 19.80 -12.84
CA ILE A 7 0.67 18.54 -13.60
C ILE A 7 -0.47 17.61 -13.16
N ALA A 8 -0.75 17.54 -11.85
CA ALA A 8 -1.85 16.75 -11.32
C ALA A 8 -3.22 17.32 -11.71
N GLN A 9 -3.35 18.65 -11.82
CA GLN A 9 -4.59 19.31 -12.26
C GLN A 9 -4.97 18.95 -13.72
N GLY A 10 -3.99 18.71 -14.59
CA GLY A 10 -4.21 18.26 -15.98
C GLY A 10 -4.39 16.75 -16.15
N MET A 11 -4.22 15.97 -15.07
CA MET A 11 -4.20 14.51 -15.14
C MET A 11 -5.63 13.93 -15.12
N SER A 12 -6.32 13.98 -16.27
CA SER A 12 -7.63 13.35 -16.45
C SER A 12 -7.49 12.01 -17.18
N MET A 13 -7.85 10.90 -16.51
CA MET A 13 -7.79 9.55 -17.08
C MET A 13 -9.09 8.78 -16.81
N LYS A 14 -9.51 7.97 -17.79
CA LYS A 14 -10.64 7.04 -17.61
C LYS A 14 -10.28 5.97 -16.57
N LYS A 15 -11.29 5.50 -15.83
CA LYS A 15 -11.15 4.53 -14.72
C LYS A 15 -10.22 3.36 -15.06
N THR A 16 -10.40 2.72 -16.21
CA THR A 16 -9.60 1.54 -16.61
C THR A 16 -8.11 1.85 -16.72
N LYS A 17 -7.75 3.00 -17.30
CA LYS A 17 -6.35 3.44 -17.43
C LYS A 17 -5.75 3.78 -16.07
N CYS A 18 -6.54 4.40 -15.18
CA CYS A 18 -6.12 4.68 -13.81
C CYS A 18 -5.87 3.38 -13.04
N THR A 19 -6.80 2.42 -13.10
CA THR A 19 -6.65 1.10 -12.47
C THR A 19 -5.41 0.36 -12.98
N ASP A 20 -5.16 0.41 -14.29
CA ASP A 20 -3.97 -0.20 -14.89
C ASP A 20 -2.67 0.46 -14.42
N LEU A 21 -2.67 1.80 -14.31
CA LEU A 21 -1.52 2.54 -13.83
C LEU A 21 -1.25 2.25 -12.36
N THR A 22 -2.29 2.30 -11.52
CA THR A 22 -2.20 1.97 -10.09
C THR A 22 -1.72 0.53 -9.88
N ARG A 23 -2.18 -0.42 -10.71
CA ARG A 23 -1.71 -1.82 -10.66
C ARG A 23 -0.25 -1.97 -11.05
N LYS A 24 0.24 -1.19 -12.01
CA LYS A 24 1.67 -1.19 -12.37
C LYS A 24 2.52 -0.54 -11.28
N LEU A 25 2.04 0.58 -10.72
CA LEU A 25 2.70 1.29 -9.64
C LEU A 25 2.75 0.44 -8.37
N SER A 26 1.66 -0.24 -8.01
CA SER A 26 1.62 -1.11 -6.83
C SER A 26 2.69 -2.20 -6.89
N LYS A 27 2.87 -2.85 -8.05
CA LYS A 27 3.95 -3.84 -8.24
C LYS A 27 5.34 -3.26 -8.01
N CYS A 28 5.59 -2.06 -8.52
CA CYS A 28 6.88 -1.38 -8.37
C CYS A 28 7.15 -1.05 -6.89
N VAL A 29 6.17 -0.43 -6.23
CA VAL A 29 6.26 -0.05 -4.81
C VAL A 29 6.41 -1.28 -3.92
N THR A 30 5.68 -2.36 -4.20
CA THR A 30 5.82 -3.63 -3.46
C THR A 30 7.22 -4.23 -3.65
N ALA A 31 7.79 -4.22 -4.86
CA ALA A 31 9.13 -4.76 -5.09
C ALA A 31 10.21 -3.96 -4.34
N GLU A 32 10.09 -2.63 -4.34
CA GLU A 32 10.99 -1.75 -3.59
C GLU A 32 10.87 -1.99 -2.08
N LEU A 33 9.64 -2.06 -1.56
CA LEU A 33 9.37 -2.36 -0.15
C LEU A 33 9.97 -3.71 0.25
N VAL A 34 9.77 -4.77 -0.55
CA VAL A 34 10.35 -6.09 -0.29
C VAL A 34 11.88 -6.03 -0.21
N ASN A 35 12.52 -5.25 -1.09
CA ASN A 35 13.97 -5.07 -1.04
C ASN A 35 14.42 -4.36 0.25
N LYS A 36 13.69 -3.33 0.69
CA LYS A 36 13.98 -2.63 1.96
C LYS A 36 13.79 -3.53 3.18
N LEU A 37 12.71 -4.31 3.22
CA LEU A 37 12.42 -5.24 4.32
C LEU A 37 13.43 -6.39 4.42
N LYS A 38 14.09 -6.77 3.31
CA LYS A 38 15.18 -7.77 3.32
C LYS A 38 16.48 -7.23 3.93
N GLN A 39 16.71 -5.92 3.87
CA GLN A 39 17.97 -5.29 4.29
C GLN A 39 17.93 -4.79 5.73
N HIS A 40 16.74 -4.52 6.26
CA HIS A 40 16.57 -3.90 7.58
C HIS A 40 15.63 -4.71 8.47
N LYS A 41 15.80 -4.56 9.79
CA LYS A 41 14.85 -5.13 10.76
C LYS A 41 13.51 -4.41 10.64
N PHE A 42 12.43 -5.17 10.67
CA PHE A 42 11.07 -4.66 10.66
C PHE A 42 10.23 -5.35 11.73
N SER A 43 9.13 -4.72 12.11
CA SER A 43 8.11 -5.26 12.99
C SER A 43 6.83 -5.47 12.20
N VAL A 44 6.13 -6.58 12.48
CA VAL A 44 4.85 -6.90 11.86
C VAL A 44 3.78 -6.89 12.93
N ILE A 45 2.69 -6.19 12.65
CA ILE A 45 1.46 -6.24 13.44
C ILE A 45 0.42 -6.93 12.56
N VAL A 46 -0.18 -7.99 13.09
CA VAL A 46 -1.20 -8.77 12.39
C VAL A 46 -2.49 -8.61 13.17
N ASP A 47 -3.55 -8.20 12.47
CA ASP A 47 -4.89 -8.06 13.03
C ASP A 47 -5.90 -8.83 12.17
N GLU A 48 -6.81 -9.55 12.82
CA GLU A 48 -7.91 -10.24 12.15
C GLU A 48 -9.19 -9.43 12.37
N SER A 49 -9.81 -8.98 11.29
CA SER A 49 -11.13 -8.36 11.34
C SER A 49 -12.15 -9.21 10.58
N THR A 50 -13.35 -9.31 11.14
CA THR A 50 -14.51 -9.88 10.46
C THR A 50 -15.44 -8.76 10.03
N ASP A 51 -15.68 -8.65 8.73
CA ASP A 51 -16.80 -7.86 8.22
C ASP A 51 -18.13 -8.58 8.54
N VAL A 52 -19.22 -7.82 8.63
CA VAL A 52 -20.56 -8.33 8.98
C VAL A 52 -21.07 -9.38 7.98
N GLY A 53 -20.47 -9.46 6.79
CA GLY A 53 -20.70 -10.50 5.78
C GLY A 53 -19.54 -11.48 5.64
N THR A 54 -19.35 -12.40 6.60
CA THR A 54 -18.59 -13.69 6.55
C THR A 54 -17.19 -13.69 5.90
N THR A 55 -16.62 -12.54 5.55
CA THR A 55 -15.33 -12.43 4.87
C THR A 55 -14.29 -12.13 5.93
N LYS A 56 -13.50 -13.14 6.26
CA LYS A 56 -12.35 -13.02 7.14
C LYS A 56 -11.30 -12.14 6.46
N CYS A 57 -10.95 -11.03 7.09
CA CYS A 57 -9.95 -10.10 6.58
C CYS A 57 -8.73 -10.12 7.50
N LEU A 58 -7.56 -10.40 6.92
CA LEU A 58 -6.29 -10.34 7.65
C LEU A 58 -5.58 -9.04 7.28
N THR A 59 -5.39 -8.17 8.25
CA THR A 59 -4.63 -6.95 8.09
C THR A 59 -3.20 -7.19 8.57
N VAL A 60 -2.24 -6.95 7.69
CA VAL A 60 -0.81 -7.06 8.00
C VAL A 60 -0.20 -5.68 7.88
N LEU A 61 0.24 -5.13 9.00
CA LEU A 61 0.92 -3.85 9.07
C LEU A 61 2.42 -4.09 9.25
N VAL A 62 3.23 -3.49 8.38
CA VAL A 62 4.69 -3.58 8.45
C VAL A 62 5.27 -2.23 8.83
N LYS A 63 5.96 -2.20 9.97
CA LYS A 63 6.69 -1.04 10.47
C LYS A 63 8.18 -1.27 10.22
N TYR A 64 8.79 -0.40 9.44
CA TYR A 64 10.19 -0.54 9.05
C TYR A 64 10.93 0.79 9.20
N TYR A 65 12.24 0.69 9.40
CA TYR A 65 13.12 1.85 9.41
C TYR A 65 13.78 1.98 8.04
N ASP A 66 13.61 3.14 7.42
CA ASP A 66 14.29 3.51 6.18
C ASP A 66 15.31 4.63 6.49
N PRO A 67 16.61 4.45 6.16
CA PRO A 67 17.62 5.47 6.42
C PRO A 67 17.40 6.77 5.62
N ASP A 68 16.78 6.69 4.44
CA ASP A 68 16.57 7.84 3.56
C ASP A 68 15.33 8.65 3.96
N THR A 69 14.27 7.95 4.41
CA THR A 69 12.95 8.56 4.67
C THR A 69 12.63 8.68 6.17
N LYS A 70 13.47 8.12 7.05
CA LYS A 70 13.17 7.81 8.48
C LYS A 70 12.02 6.79 8.59
N MET A 71 11.44 6.63 9.78
CA MET A 71 10.46 5.58 10.10
C MET A 71 9.29 5.54 9.11
N GLY A 72 9.11 4.41 8.43
CA GLY A 72 8.00 4.15 7.51
C GLY A 72 6.99 3.18 8.11
N LEU A 73 5.71 3.41 7.85
CA LEU A 73 4.61 2.55 8.25
C LEU A 73 3.77 2.25 7.01
N MET A 74 3.64 0.98 6.63
CA MET A 74 2.83 0.59 5.48
C MET A 74 1.91 -0.57 5.86
N GLY A 75 0.61 -0.39 5.59
CA GLY A 75 -0.43 -1.38 5.82
C GLY A 75 -0.77 -2.15 4.55
N LEU A 76 -0.99 -3.45 4.69
CA LEU A 76 -1.55 -4.29 3.64
C LEU A 76 -2.78 -4.99 4.18
N GLN A 77 -3.90 -4.82 3.50
CA GLN A 77 -5.12 -5.56 3.80
C GLN A 77 -5.24 -6.74 2.83
N ILE A 78 -5.34 -7.95 3.39
CA ILE A 78 -5.50 -9.18 2.62
C ILE A 78 -6.94 -9.66 2.82
N SER A 79 -7.74 -9.59 1.76
CA SER A 79 -9.06 -10.21 1.70
C SER A 79 -8.98 -11.48 0.86
N TRP A 80 -9.72 -12.52 1.21
CA TRP A 80 -9.77 -13.76 0.42
C TRP A 80 -10.16 -13.44 -1.03
N GLY A 81 -9.18 -13.49 -1.92
CA GLY A 81 -9.34 -13.22 -3.35
C GLY A 81 -8.71 -11.92 -3.88
N ASN A 82 -8.23 -10.99 -3.04
CA ASN A 82 -7.51 -9.77 -3.49
C ASN A 82 -6.59 -9.15 -2.40
N VAL A 83 -5.41 -8.69 -2.81
CA VAL A 83 -4.46 -7.92 -1.97
C VAL A 83 -4.69 -6.43 -2.22
N ILE A 84 -5.08 -5.68 -1.19
CA ILE A 84 -5.38 -4.24 -1.29
C ILE A 84 -4.38 -3.47 -0.41
N PRO A 85 -3.51 -2.61 -0.98
CA PRO A 85 -2.63 -1.77 -0.17
C PRO A 85 -3.46 -0.79 0.65
N LEU A 86 -3.29 -0.80 1.97
CA LEU A 86 -3.91 0.15 2.88
C LEU A 86 -2.97 1.37 2.95
N ALA A 87 -3.37 2.47 2.34
CA ALA A 87 -2.64 3.73 2.49
C ALA A 87 -2.69 4.12 3.98
N ALA A 88 -1.52 4.32 4.60
CA ALA A 88 -1.42 4.96 5.90
C ALA A 88 -1.41 6.47 5.66
N ASP A 89 -2.27 7.18 6.41
CA ASP A 89 -2.52 8.62 6.32
C ASP A 89 -1.29 9.47 6.69
#